data_AF-A0A515KJT4-F1
#
_entry.id   AF-A0A515KJT4-F1
#
_cell.length_a   1.000
_cell.length_b   1.000
_cell.length_c   1.000
_cell.angle_alpha   90.00
_cell.angle_beta   90.00
_cell.angle_gamma   90.00
#
_symmetry.space_group_name_H-M   'P 1'
#
loop_
_entity.id
_entity.type
_entity.pdbx_description
1 polymer ?
#
loop_
_entity_poly.entity_id
_entity_poly.type
_entity_poly.pdbx_seq_one_letter_code
_entity_poly.pdbx_strand_id
1 'polypeptide(L)' 'MDNLRRFPAPWTMAEDDGGFTVRDASGLFLLTVPHREDLHARRYQYAGDHLSREEARKIAKAISRLPELLRRPQY' A
#
# COMPACT_ATOMS: atom_id res chain seq x y z
N MET A 1 -8.70 -27.91 -7.51
CA MET A 1 -9.60 -26.78 -7.20
C MET A 1 -8.76 -25.54 -7.14
N ASP A 2 -8.99 -24.71 -8.13
CA ASP A 2 -8.14 -23.65 -8.65
C ASP A 2 -7.83 -22.61 -7.58
N ASN A 3 -6.57 -22.18 -7.55
CA ASN A 3 -5.95 -21.33 -6.55
C ASN A 3 -6.49 -19.88 -6.68
N LEU A 4 -7.76 -19.70 -6.35
CA LEU A 4 -8.63 -18.64 -6.89
C LEU A 4 -8.34 -17.20 -6.45
N ARG A 5 -7.31 -16.91 -5.64
CA ARG A 5 -6.99 -15.54 -5.18
C ARG A 5 -5.52 -15.34 -4.81
N ARG A 6 -4.58 -15.86 -5.60
CA ARG A 6 -3.17 -15.44 -5.43
C ARG A 6 -3.01 -14.11 -6.14
N PHE A 7 -2.76 -13.03 -5.40
CA PHE A 7 -2.29 -11.76 -5.96
C PHE A 7 -0.87 -11.98 -6.50
N PRO A 8 -0.67 -12.16 -7.82
CA PRO A 8 0.62 -12.50 -8.37
C PRO A 8 1.67 -11.44 -8.01
N ALA A 9 2.82 -11.91 -7.56
CA ALA A 9 4.02 -11.10 -7.47
C ALA A 9 4.51 -10.73 -8.89
N PRO A 10 5.23 -9.61 -9.07
CA PRO A 10 5.58 -8.61 -8.05
C PRO A 10 4.43 -7.65 -7.74
N TRP A 11 4.30 -7.24 -6.48
CA TRP A 11 3.44 -6.11 -6.14
C TRP A 11 4.22 -4.81 -6.32
N THR A 12 3.59 -3.84 -6.97
CA THR A 12 4.18 -2.55 -7.30
C THR A 12 3.49 -1.44 -6.53
N MET A 13 4.28 -0.48 -6.05
CA MET A 13 3.79 0.70 -5.36
C MET A 13 3.93 1.91 -6.29
N ALA A 14 2.85 2.69 -6.42
CA ALA A 14 2.82 3.95 -7.13
C ALA A 14 2.36 5.06 -6.18
N GLU A 15 2.93 6.24 -6.32
CA GLU A 15 2.48 7.44 -5.63
C GLU A 15 1.40 8.14 -6.45
N ASP A 16 0.33 8.55 -5.78
CA ASP A 16 -0.79 9.29 -6.35
C ASP A 16 -1.13 10.50 -5.46
N ASP A 17 -2.01 11.40 -5.90
CA ASP A 17 -2.28 12.69 -5.23
C ASP A 17 -2.82 12.50 -3.80
N GLY A 18 -3.49 11.37 -3.55
CA GLY A 18 -4.08 11.01 -2.26
C GLY A 18 -3.28 10.02 -1.41
N GLY A 19 -2.13 9.50 -1.87
CA GLY A 19 -1.37 8.48 -1.14
C GLY A 19 -0.56 7.50 -2.00
N PHE A 20 -0.07 6.44 -1.36
CA PHE A 20 0.65 5.35 -2.04
C PHE A 20 -0.30 4.20 -2.35
N THR A 21 -0.49 3.92 -3.63
CA THR A 21 -1.30 2.80 -4.12
C THR A 21 -0.43 1.58 -4.41
N VAL A 22 -0.88 0.40 -3.96
CA VAL A 22 -0.24 -0.88 -4.24
C VAL A 22 -1.10 -1.68 -5.21
N ARG A 23 -0.48 -2.18 -6.28
CA ARG A 23 -1.10 -3.06 -7.28
C ARG A 23 -0.33 -4.37 -7.35
N ASP A 24 -1.00 -5.45 -7.72
CA ASP A 24 -0.34 -6.71 -8.04
C ASP A 24 0.27 -6.69 -9.45
N ALA A 25 0.86 -7.82 -9.88
CA ALA A 25 1.44 -7.94 -11.22
C ALA A 25 0.40 -7.89 -12.36
N SER A 26 -0.87 -8.22 -12.09
CA SER A 26 -1.94 -8.10 -13.08
C SER A 26 -2.49 -6.68 -13.21
N GLY A 27 -2.06 -5.76 -12.34
CA GLY A 27 -2.56 -4.39 -12.27
C GLY A 27 -3.84 -4.23 -11.44
N LEU A 28 -4.28 -5.30 -10.76
CA LEU A 28 -5.34 -5.28 -9.76
C LEU A 28 -4.93 -4.35 -8.61
N PHE A 29 -5.84 -3.44 -8.26
CA PHE A 29 -5.73 -2.61 -7.09
C PHE A 29 -5.83 -3.44 -5.81
N LEU A 30 -4.81 -3.37 -4.95
CA LEU A 30 -4.83 -4.04 -3.66
C LEU A 30 -5.28 -3.09 -2.55
N LEU A 31 -4.61 -1.94 -2.43
CA LEU A 31 -4.91 -0.92 -1.43
C LEU A 31 -4.25 0.42 -1.75
N THR A 32 -4.72 1.47 -1.07
CA THR A 32 -4.05 2.77 -0.98
C THR A 32 -3.74 3.07 0.47
N VAL A 33 -2.51 3.50 0.74
CA VAL A 33 -2.08 4.05 2.03
C VAL A 33 -2.15 5.57 1.92
N PRO A 34 -3.17 6.21 2.50
CA PRO A 34 -3.33 7.65 2.40
C PRO A 34 -2.28 8.37 3.25
N HIS A 35 -1.66 9.41 2.68
CA HIS A 35 -1.02 10.47 3.45
C HIS A 35 -1.80 11.75 3.17
N ARG A 36 -2.40 12.34 4.20
CA ARG A 36 -3.27 13.52 4.06
C ARG A 36 -2.63 14.77 4.64
N GLU A 37 -1.36 14.98 4.27
CA GLU A 37 -0.61 16.20 4.59
C GLU A 37 -1.35 17.46 4.07
N ASP A 38 -2.07 17.33 2.94
CA ASP A 38 -2.90 18.36 2.32
C ASP A 38 -4.10 18.79 3.19
N LEU A 39 -4.69 17.86 3.96
CA LEU A 39 -5.87 18.15 4.79
C LEU A 39 -5.54 18.94 6.05
N HIS A 40 -4.29 18.89 6.52
CA HIS A 40 -3.84 19.71 7.65
C HIS A 40 -3.79 21.19 7.31
N ALA A 41 -3.51 21.54 6.06
CA ALA A 41 -3.59 22.94 5.61
C ALA A 41 -5.00 23.53 5.75
N ARG A 42 -6.05 22.67 5.78
CA ARG A 42 -7.46 23.08 5.83
C ARG A 42 -8.12 23.00 7.20
N ARG A 43 -7.37 22.76 8.30
CA ARG A 43 -7.91 22.68 9.69
C ARG A 43 -9.12 21.73 9.82
N TYR A 44 -9.09 20.59 9.16
CA TYR A 44 -10.14 19.58 9.35
C TYR A 44 -9.94 18.87 10.70
N GLN A 45 -10.92 19.00 11.60
CA GLN A 45 -10.85 18.55 13.00
C GLN A 45 -10.71 17.02 13.18
N TYR A 46 -10.97 16.24 12.11
CA TYR A 46 -10.85 14.78 12.09
C TYR A 46 -9.52 14.28 11.48
N ALA A 47 -8.60 15.17 11.12
CA ALA A 47 -7.34 14.83 10.46
C ALA A 47 -6.20 14.49 11.45
N GLY A 48 -6.44 14.54 12.76
CA GLY A 48 -5.39 14.41 13.79
C GLY A 48 -4.53 13.14 13.70
N ASP A 49 -5.14 12.03 13.31
CA ASP A 49 -4.46 10.73 13.18
C ASP A 49 -4.25 10.34 11.71
N HIS A 50 -3.34 11.04 11.02
CA HIS A 50 -2.92 10.69 9.67
C HIS A 50 -1.44 10.31 9.65
N LEU A 51 -1.08 9.47 8.68
CA LEU A 51 0.31 9.15 8.39
C LEU A 51 0.94 10.32 7.65
N SER A 52 2.17 10.69 8.03
CA SER A 52 3.03 11.51 7.18
C SER A 52 3.32 10.78 5.86
N ARG A 53 3.72 11.52 4.82
CA ARG A 53 4.11 10.92 3.54
C ARG A 53 5.18 9.84 3.69
N GLU A 54 6.16 10.06 4.56
CA GLU A 54 7.21 9.07 4.79
C GLU A 54 6.72 7.80 5.50
N GLU A 55 5.82 7.94 6.47
CA GLU A 55 5.21 6.79 7.15
C GLU A 55 4.33 5.98 6.20
N ALA A 56 3.50 6.66 5.42
CA ALA A 56 2.68 6.01 4.39
C ALA A 56 3.55 5.26 3.36
N ARG A 57 4.66 5.88 2.92
CA ARG A 57 5.63 5.25 2.02
C ARG A 57 6.26 4.00 2.62
N LYS A 58 6.67 4.05 3.89
CA LYS A 58 7.29 2.91 4.58
C LYS A 58 6.32 1.73 4.67
N ILE A 59 5.06 1.99 5.03
CA ILE A 59 4.02 0.97 5.12
C ILE A 59 3.72 0.38 3.73
N ALA A 60 3.49 1.22 2.73
CA ALA A 60 3.21 0.76 1.36
C ALA A 60 4.36 -0.07 0.78
N LYS A 61 5.61 0.32 1.03
CA LYS A 61 6.81 -0.44 0.63
C LYS A 61 6.94 -1.77 1.38
N ALA A 62 6.56 -1.84 2.65
CA ALA A 62 6.54 -3.10 3.39
C ALA A 62 5.48 -4.06 2.80
N ILE A 63 4.30 -3.52 2.49
CA ILE A 63 3.19 -4.26 1.87
C ILE A 63 3.59 -4.80 0.50
N SER A 64 4.22 -3.99 -0.36
CA SER A 64 4.64 -4.44 -1.70
C SER A 64 5.63 -5.61 -1.66
N ARG A 65 6.31 -5.84 -0.53
CA ARG A 65 7.24 -6.96 -0.32
C ARG A 65 6.60 -8.18 0.33
N LEU A 66 5.32 -8.11 0.74
CA LEU A 66 4.62 -9.23 1.36
C LEU A 66 4.66 -10.53 0.55
N PRO A 67 4.55 -10.52 -0.79
CA PRO A 67 4.66 -11.77 -1.56
C PRO A 67 6.01 -12.48 -1.40
N GLU A 68 7.09 -11.71 -1.25
CA GLU A 68 8.43 -12.25 -1.01
C GLU A 68 8.59 -12.75 0.42
N LEU A 69 8.03 -12.02 1.39
CA LEU A 69 8.09 -12.37 2.83
C LEU A 69 7.20 -13.57 3.19
N LEU A 70 6.07 -13.74 2.49
CA LEU A 70 5.11 -14.82 2.70
C LEU A 70 5.43 -16.08 1.87
N ARG A 71 6.45 -16.04 1.00
CA ARG A 71 7.00 -17.26 0.39
C ARG A 71 7.62 -18.09 1.50
N ARG A 72 6.87 -19.10 1.96
CA ARG A 72 7.35 -20.12 2.89
C ARG A 72 8.68 -20.68 2.37
N PRO A 73 9.77 -20.71 3.17
CA PRO A 73 10.95 -21.44 2.76
C PRO A 73 10.54 -22.90 2.52
N GLN A 74 10.79 -23.42 1.31
CA GLN A 74 10.74 -24.84 1.06
C GLN A 74 11.88 -25.46 1.86
N TYR A 75 11.57 -25.98 3.04
CA TYR A 75 12.39 -26.97 3.72
C TYR A 75 12.17 -28.33 3.04
#